data_AF-A0A3N5GCF8-F1
#
_entry.id   AF-A0A3N5GCF8-F1
#
_cell.length_a   1.000
_cell.length_b   1.000
_cell.length_c   1.000
_cell.angle_alpha   90.00
_cell.angle_beta   90.00
_cell.angle_gamma   90.00
#
_symmetry.space_group_name_H-M   'P 1'
#
loop_
_entity.id
_entity.type
_entity.pdbx_description
1 polymer ?
#
loop_
_entity_poly.entity_id
_entity_poly.type
_entity_poly.pdbx_seq_one_letter_code
_entity_poly.pdbx_strand_id
1 'polypeptide(L)'
;MLPPDIPIFPLPNVVLFPNLFLPLHIFEPRYRAMVADALDGDRIIGMVLLQPGWQGDYLGRPPVYPIGCAGLITHADALDD
;
A
#
# COMPACT_ATOMS: atom_id res chain seq x y z
N MET A 1 -7.24 2.99 16.84
CA MET A 1 -6.29 4.12 16.64
C MET A 1 -5.31 3.72 15.55
N LEU A 2 -4.66 4.67 14.88
CA LEU A 2 -3.62 4.35 13.90
C LEU A 2 -2.33 3.95 14.64
N PRO A 3 -1.55 2.98 14.10
CA PRO A 3 -0.26 2.62 14.65
C PRO A 3 0.77 3.75 14.45
N PRO A 4 1.87 3.77 15.24
CA PRO A 4 2.90 4.80 15.13
C PRO A 4 3.62 4.77 13.79
N ASP A 5 3.77 3.57 13.20
CA ASP A 5 4.38 3.34 11.90
C ASP A 5 3.37 2.63 11.00
N ILE A 6 3.24 3.08 9.75
CA ILE A 6 2.35 2.49 8.76
C ILE A 6 3.17 2.15 7.50
N PRO A 7 3.18 0.90 7.03
CA PRO A 7 3.80 0.55 5.76
C PRO A 7 3.04 1.23 4.62
N ILE A 8 3.77 1.84 3.68
CA ILE A 8 3.15 2.52 2.55
C ILE A 8 3.14 1.64 1.30
N PHE A 9 2.00 1.63 0.60
CA PHE A 9 1.84 1.03 -0.71
C PHE A 9 1.72 2.13 -1.78
N PRO A 10 2.84 2.51 -2.42
CA PRO A 10 2.83 3.57 -3.41
C PRO A 10 2.32 3.07 -4.77
N LEU A 11 1.31 3.75 -5.32
CA LEU A 11 0.76 3.46 -6.64
C LEU A 11 0.88 4.69 -7.55
N PRO A 12 1.09 4.51 -8.87
CA PRO A 12 1.27 5.63 -9.78
C PRO A 12 -0.03 6.36 -10.14
N ASN A 13 -1.15 5.63 -10.15
CA ASN A 13 -2.40 6.12 -10.74
C ASN A 13 -3.63 5.85 -9.86
N VAL A 14 -3.42 5.48 -8.59
CA VAL A 14 -4.50 5.05 -7.70
C VAL A 14 -4.42 5.83 -6.41
N VAL A 15 -5.56 6.38 -5.98
CA VAL A 15 -5.73 7.09 -4.71
C VAL A 15 -6.88 6.42 -3.96
N LEU A 16 -6.67 6.17 -2.67
CA LEU A 16 -7.74 5.76 -1.76
C LEU A 16 -8.31 6.98 -1.06
N PHE A 17 -9.63 7.10 -1.03
CA PHE A 17 -10.32 8.11 -0.21
C PHE A 17 -10.90 7.46 1.05
N PRO A 18 -11.08 8.24 2.13
CA PRO A 18 -11.73 7.75 3.34
C PRO A 18 -13.10 7.13 3.05
N ASN A 19 -13.40 5.99 3.69
CA ASN A 19 -14.65 5.26 3.58
C ASN A 19 -14.93 4.61 2.21
N LEU A 20 -13.93 4.51 1.33
CA LEU A 20 -14.04 3.75 0.08
C LEU A 20 -13.44 2.36 0.21
N PHE A 21 -14.00 1.42 -0.56
CA PHE A 21 -13.44 0.09 -0.76
C PHE A 21 -12.65 0.06 -2.06
N LEU A 22 -11.43 -0.46 -1.99
CA LEU A 22 -10.54 -0.59 -3.14
C LEU A 22 -10.01 -2.03 -3.22
N PRO A 23 -10.55 -2.87 -4.12
CA PRO A 23 -9.98 -4.19 -4.36
C PRO A 23 -8.63 -4.05 -5.07
N LEU A 24 -7.64 -4.81 -4.60
CA LEU A 24 -6.27 -4.78 -5.15
C LEU A 24 -5.80 -6.21 -5.43
N HIS A 25 -5.12 -6.39 -6.54
CA HIS A 25 -4.38 -7.61 -6.83
C HIS A 25 -2.90 -7.37 -6.52
N ILE A 26 -2.37 -8.08 -5.52
CA ILE A 26 -1.00 -7.90 -5.03
C ILE A 26 -0.11 -9.02 -5.53
N PHE A 27 0.68 -8.75 -6.57
CA PHE A 27 1.53 -9.77 -7.20
C PHE A 27 3.03 -9.56 -6.93
N GLU A 28 3.49 -8.31 -6.74
CA GLU A 28 4.92 -8.05 -6.52
C GLU A 28 5.39 -8.63 -5.18
N PRO A 29 6.50 -9.40 -5.14
CA PRO A 29 6.97 -10.06 -3.92
C PRO A 29 7.13 -9.13 -2.72
N ARG A 30 7.65 -7.91 -2.92
CA ARG A 30 7.81 -6.92 -1.83
C ARG A 30 6.48 -6.46 -1.24
N TYR A 31 5.44 -6.33 -2.05
CA TYR A 31 4.12 -5.91 -1.58
C TYR A 31 3.35 -7.09 -0.99
N ARG A 32 3.59 -8.31 -1.47
CA ARG A 32 3.10 -9.54 -0.81
C ARG A 32 3.66 -9.65 0.61
N ALA A 33 4.97 -9.45 0.78
CA ALA A 33 5.61 -9.43 2.09
C ALA A 33 5.03 -8.33 3.00
N MET A 34 4.93 -7.10 2.49
CA MET A 34 4.32 -5.98 3.22
C MET A 34 2.88 -6.27 3.65
N VAL A 35 2.06 -6.87 2.78
CA VAL A 35 0.67 -7.23 3.10
C VAL A 35 0.62 -8.35 4.13
N ALA A 36 1.49 -9.35 4.04
CA ALA A 36 1.60 -10.42 5.04
C ALA A 36 1.95 -9.83 6.42
N ASP A 37 2.97 -8.96 6.49
CA ASP A 37 3.35 -8.29 7.74
C ASP A 37 2.21 -7.44 8.32
N ALA A 38 1.46 -6.73 7.46
CA ALA A 38 0.31 -5.96 7.90
C ALA A 38 -0.83 -6.86 8.39
N LEU A 39 -1.08 -8.00 7.75
CA LEU A 39 -2.12 -8.97 8.14
C LEU A 39 -1.85 -9.61 9.50
N ASP A 40 -0.57 -9.83 9.84
CA ASP A 40 -0.10 -10.34 11.13
C ASP A 40 -0.11 -9.28 12.24
N GLY A 41 -0.19 -7.99 11.87
CA GLY A 41 -0.24 -6.84 12.77
C GLY A 41 -1.59 -6.13 12.78
N ASP A 42 -1.55 -4.79 12.67
CA ASP A 42 -2.74 -3.92 12.79
C ASP A 42 -3.66 -3.93 11.56
N ARG A 43 -3.29 -4.63 10.49
CA ARG A 43 -4.01 -4.69 9.20
C ARG A 43 -4.16 -3.34 8.50
N ILE A 44 -3.31 -2.37 8.82
CA ILE A 44 -3.35 -1.02 8.27
C ILE A 44 -2.20 -0.84 7.26
N ILE A 45 -2.53 -0.31 6.10
CA ILE A 45 -1.57 0.09 5.06
C ILE A 45 -1.82 1.53 4.62
N GLY A 46 -0.77 2.25 4.26
CA GLY A 46 -0.84 3.61 3.77
C GLY A 46 -0.86 3.66 2.24
N MET A 47 -1.98 4.03 1.65
CA MET A 47 -2.09 4.22 0.20
C MET A 47 -1.59 5.61 -0.17
N VAL A 48 -0.56 5.70 -1.01
CA VAL A 48 0.05 6.98 -1.41
C VAL A 48 0.32 7.02 -2.91
N LEU A 49 0.21 8.22 -3.50
CA LEU A 49 0.49 8.42 -4.92
C LEU A 49 2.00 8.66 -5.14
N LEU A 50 2.54 8.09 -6.22
CA LEU A 50 3.90 8.37 -6.67
C LEU A 50 4.01 9.76 -7.32
N GLN A 51 5.12 10.48 -7.07
CA GLN A 51 5.41 11.75 -7.73
C GLN A 51 6.00 11.55 -9.14
N PRO A 52 5.88 12.52 -10.05
CA PRO A 52 6.56 12.48 -11.34
C PRO A 52 8.06 12.18 -11.21
N GLY A 53 8.59 11.33 -12.09
CA GLY A 53 10.00 10.92 -12.04
C GLY A 53 10.28 9.70 -11.15
N TRP A 54 9.25 9.04 -10.61
CA TRP A 54 9.40 7.86 -9.76
C TRP A 54 10.06 6.65 -10.41
N GLN A 55 10.07 6.57 -11.74
CA GLN A 55 10.45 5.38 -12.49
C GLN A 55 11.89 4.93 -12.22
N GLY A 56 12.82 5.87 -12.02
CA GLY A 56 14.24 5.56 -11.76
C GLY A 56 14.47 4.86 -10.42
N ASP A 57 13.62 5.13 -9.43
CA ASP A 57 13.76 4.65 -8.06
C ASP A 57 12.67 3.65 -7.67
N TYR A 58 11.91 3.11 -8.64
CA TYR A 58 10.72 2.29 -8.38
C TYR A 58 10.99 1.11 -7.43
N LEU A 59 12.15 0.45 -7.58
CA LEU A 59 12.54 -0.70 -6.76
C LEU A 59 13.11 -0.30 -5.39
N GLY A 60 13.46 0.98 -5.20
CA GLY A 60 14.05 1.50 -3.98
C GLY A 60 13.06 2.37 -3.20
N ARG A 61 13.36 3.67 -3.15
CA ARG A 61 12.56 4.68 -2.44
C ARG A 61 12.05 5.72 -3.43
N PRO A 62 11.04 5.38 -4.24
CA PRO A 62 10.53 6.34 -5.21
C PRO A 62 9.90 7.53 -4.47
N PRO A 63 9.98 8.75 -5.04
CA PRO A 63 9.33 9.91 -4.48
C PRO A 63 7.81 9.72 -4.43
N VAL A 64 7.21 10.02 -3.28
CA VAL A 64 5.76 9.93 -3.03
C VAL A 64 5.22 11.28 -2.60
N TYR A 65 3.93 11.52 -2.85
CA TYR A 65 3.27 12.69 -2.30
C TYR A 65 3.20 12.61 -0.77
N PRO A 66 3.26 13.76 -0.05
CA PRO A 66 3.27 13.77 1.41
C PRO A 66 1.91 13.44 2.05
N ILE A 67 0.85 13.36 1.23
CA ILE A 67 -0.52 13.08 1.66
C ILE A 67 -0.96 11.76 1.03
N GLY A 68 -1.43 10.86 1.87
CA GLY A 68 -2.02 9.58 1.49
C GLY A 68 -3.22 9.24 2.37
N CYS A 69 -3.70 8.00 2.27
CA CYS A 69 -4.84 7.53 3.05
C CYS A 69 -4.49 6.20 3.73
N ALA A 70 -4.75 6.11 5.04
CA ALA A 70 -4.68 4.84 5.76
C ALA A 70 -5.88 3.97 5.39
N GLY A 71 -5.62 2.78 4.86
CA GLY A 71 -6.60 1.75 4.56
C GLY A 71 -6.50 0.59 5.53
N LEU A 72 -7.66 0.08 5.96
CA LEU A 72 -7.76 -1.18 6.70
C LEU A 72 -7.96 -2.33 5.70
N ILE A 73 -7.15 -3.37 5.81
CA ILE A 73 -7.34 -4.60 5.04
C ILE A 73 -8.52 -5.36 5.65
N THR A 74 -9.69 -5.25 5.03
CA THR A 74 -10.92 -5.90 5.51
C THR A 74 -11.02 -7.36 5.11
N HIS A 75 -10.43 -7.73 3.97
CA HIS A 75 -10.46 -9.09 3.41
C HIS A 75 -9.18 -9.34 2.61
N ALA A 76 -8.66 -10.57 2.66
CA ALA A 76 -7.49 -10.99 1.91
C ALA A 76 -7.60 -12.47 1.54
N ASP A 77 -7.42 -12.76 0.25
CA ASP A 77 -7.39 -14.11 -0.29
C ASP A 77 -6.02 -14.37 -0.93
N ALA A 78 -5.37 -15.46 -0.55
CA ALA A 78 -4.19 -15.96 -1.25
C ALA A 78 -4.64 -16.69 -2.52
N LEU A 79 -4.13 -16.25 -3.67
CA LEU A 79 -4.33 -16.90 -4.95
C LEU A 79 -3.11 -17.77 -5.28
N ASP A 80 -3.34 -18.82 -6.07
CA ASP A 80 -2.25 -19.61 -6.66
C ASP A 80 -1.42 -18.72 -7.60
N ASP A 81 -0.11 -18.95 -7.65
CA ASP A 81 0.85 -18.21 -8.49
C ASP A 81 0.69 -18.51 -10.00
#